data_AF-A0AAD6TR04-F1
#
_entry.id   AF-A0AAD6TR04-F1
#
_cell.length_a   1.000
_cell.length_b   1.000
_cell.length_c   1.000
_cell.angle_alpha   90.00
_cell.angle_beta   90.00
_cell.angle_gamma   90.00
#
_symmetry.space_group_name_H-M   'P 1'
#
loop_
_entity.id
_entity.type
_entity.pdbx_description
1 polymer ?
#
loop_
_entity_poly.entity_id
_entity_poly.type
_entity_poly.pdbx_seq_one_letter_code
_entity_poly.pdbx_strand_id
1 'polypeptide(L)'
;MASTDAGIPSVGISNDELKAPVTPGGRTNKPYFIDSGANEHFIVDRSDFVTYEPLQNFSGQAAEAGSKFRILGKGQVYKKVLLDGKATVLELTAYHTPDFAANLISVSRL
;
A
#
# COMPACT_ATOMS: atom_id res chain seq x y z
N MET A 1 -37.17 -9.76 17.19
CA MET A 1 -36.40 -9.65 15.94
C MET A 1 -36.15 -8.18 15.67
N ALA A 2 -34.91 -7.73 15.82
CA ALA A 2 -34.41 -6.50 15.23
C ALA A 2 -32.88 -6.64 15.20
N SER A 3 -32.36 -6.97 14.03
CA SER A 3 -30.93 -7.10 13.76
C SER A 3 -30.38 -5.68 13.62
N THR A 4 -29.56 -5.23 14.56
CA THR A 4 -28.77 -4.00 14.39
C THR A 4 -27.59 -4.31 13.48
N ASP A 5 -27.78 -4.06 12.19
CA ASP A 5 -26.73 -3.99 11.19
C ASP A 5 -25.87 -2.75 11.49
N ALA A 6 -24.72 -2.98 12.13
CA ALA A 6 -23.71 -1.95 12.34
C ALA A 6 -23.04 -1.69 10.98
N GLY A 7 -23.57 -0.71 10.26
CA GLY A 7 -23.02 -0.26 8.99
C GLY A 7 -21.52 0.01 9.13
N ILE A 8 -20.72 -0.77 8.40
CA ILE A 8 -19.29 -0.51 8.21
C ILE A 8 -19.18 0.87 7.53
N PRO A 9 -18.46 1.85 8.09
CA PRO A 9 -18.26 3.11 7.41
C PRO A 9 -17.51 2.84 6.10
N SER A 10 -18.18 3.11 4.99
CA SER A 10 -17.58 3.15 3.65
C SER A 10 -16.51 4.24 3.67
N VAL A 11 -15.24 3.83 3.83
CA VAL A 11 -14.08 4.69 3.61
C VAL A 11 -14.00 4.97 2.12
N GLY A 12 -14.75 5.97 1.68
CA GLY A 12 -14.71 6.49 0.32
C GLY A 12 -13.51 7.41 0.16
N ILE A 13 -12.30 6.85 0.13
CA ILE A 13 -11.13 7.61 -0.34
C ILE A 13 -11.20 7.60 -1.86
N SER A 14 -11.67 8.72 -2.42
CA SER A 14 -11.63 8.95 -3.86
C SER A 14 -10.18 8.86 -4.36
N ASN A 15 -9.97 8.25 -5.53
CA ASN A 15 -8.64 8.11 -6.14
C ASN A 15 -7.95 9.47 -6.41
N ASP A 16 -8.68 10.58 -6.32
CA ASP A 16 -8.20 11.93 -6.55
C ASP A 16 -7.46 12.54 -5.34
N GLU A 17 -7.68 12.03 -4.12
CA GLU A 17 -7.12 12.62 -2.88
C GLU A 17 -5.75 12.06 -2.45
N LEU A 18 -5.17 11.09 -3.16
CA LEU A 18 -3.83 10.54 -2.87
C LEU A 18 -2.70 11.19 -3.67
N LYS A 19 -2.93 12.31 -4.36
CA LYS A 19 -1.85 13.10 -4.98
C LYS A 19 -1.01 13.81 -3.91
N ALA A 20 -0.09 13.07 -3.30
CA ALA A 20 0.96 13.64 -2.45
C ALA A 20 1.77 14.69 -3.24
N PRO A 21 2.22 15.78 -2.60
CA PRO A 21 3.00 16.81 -3.26
C PRO A 21 4.34 16.25 -3.75
N VAL A 22 4.61 16.47 -5.04
CA VAL A 22 5.86 16.12 -5.73
C VAL A 22 7.05 16.80 -5.07
N THR A 23 7.99 16.01 -4.56
CA THR A 23 9.33 16.48 -4.13
C THR A 23 10.33 16.14 -5.23
N PRO A 24 11.24 17.05 -5.65
CA PRO A 24 12.20 16.77 -6.69
C PRO A 24 13.29 15.83 -6.15
N GLY A 25 13.23 14.57 -6.56
CA GLY A 25 14.17 13.53 -6.14
C GLY A 25 13.60 12.14 -6.37
N GLY A 26 13.59 11.69 -7.62
CA GLY A 26 13.55 10.26 -8.00
C GLY A 26 12.40 9.37 -7.52
N ARG A 27 11.36 9.88 -6.87
CA ARG A 27 10.19 9.06 -6.49
C ARG A 27 9.46 8.61 -7.74
N THR A 28 9.32 7.30 -7.92
CA THR A 28 8.41 6.80 -8.95
C THR A 28 6.99 7.24 -8.58
N ASN A 29 6.34 8.05 -9.43
CA ASN A 29 4.98 8.54 -9.20
C ASN A 29 3.97 7.41 -9.48
N LYS A 30 4.01 6.37 -8.66
CA LYS A 30 3.12 5.20 -8.75
C LYS A 30 1.88 5.46 -7.89
N PRO A 31 0.68 5.21 -8.42
CA PRO A 31 -0.55 5.43 -7.67
C PRO A 31 -0.62 4.52 -6.44
N TYR A 32 -1.44 4.90 -5.48
CA TYR A 32 -1.76 4.11 -4.30
C TYR A 32 -3.20 3.62 -4.42
N PHE A 33 -3.39 2.32 -4.26
CA PHE A 33 -4.71 1.71 -4.14
C PHE A 33 -4.90 1.15 -2.74
N ILE A 34 -6.06 1.44 -2.17
CA ILE A 34 -6.53 0.85 -0.93
C ILE A 34 -7.31 -0.42 -1.31
N ASP A 35 -6.83 -1.57 -0.89
CA ASP A 35 -7.32 -2.87 -1.37
C ASP A 35 -7.71 -3.76 -0.18
N SER A 36 -9.00 -4.10 -0.08
CA SER A 36 -9.51 -5.02 0.95
C SER A 36 -9.21 -6.48 0.65
N GLY A 37 -8.90 -6.83 -0.60
CA GLY A 37 -8.49 -8.16 -1.02
C GLY A 37 -7.00 -8.42 -0.86
N ALA A 38 -6.19 -7.39 -0.60
CA ALA A 38 -4.77 -7.55 -0.32
C ALA A 38 -4.56 -8.05 1.12
N ASN A 39 -3.67 -9.04 1.29
CA ASN A 39 -3.30 -9.57 2.60
C ASN A 39 -2.12 -8.83 3.26
N GLU A 40 -1.36 -8.09 2.47
CA GLU A 40 -0.13 -7.40 2.87
C GLU A 40 -0.03 -6.06 2.13
N HIS A 41 0.78 -5.13 2.65
CA HIS A 41 1.08 -3.89 1.94
C HIS A 41 2.22 -4.10 0.94
N PHE A 42 2.11 -3.51 -0.25
CA PHE A 42 3.10 -3.59 -1.31
C PHE A 42 3.50 -2.19 -1.77
N ILE A 43 4.78 -1.88 -1.73
CA ILE A 43 5.34 -0.59 -2.11
C ILE A 43 6.37 -0.78 -3.22
N VAL A 44 6.28 0.05 -4.25
CA VAL A 44 7.11 -0.06 -5.46
C VAL A 44 8.48 0.56 -5.24
N ASP A 45 8.55 1.69 -4.56
CA ASP A 45 9.78 2.48 -4.43
C ASP A 45 10.51 2.15 -3.11
N ARG A 46 11.73 1.62 -3.21
CA ARG A 46 12.57 1.38 -2.03
C ARG A 46 12.80 2.63 -1.19
N SER A 47 12.83 3.82 -1.80
CA SER A 47 13.10 5.08 -1.07
C SER A 47 11.98 5.48 -0.10
N ASP A 48 10.81 4.84 -0.20
CA ASP A 48 9.70 5.06 0.72
C ASP A 48 9.87 4.31 2.07
N PHE A 49 10.84 3.39 2.15
CA PHE A 49 11.10 2.59 3.33
C PHE A 49 12.05 3.29 4.30
N VAL A 50 11.65 3.40 5.56
CA VAL A 50 12.49 3.91 6.66
C VAL A 50 13.41 2.82 7.20
N THR A 51 12.87 1.62 7.37
CA THR A 51 13.66 0.42 7.64
C THR A 51 13.59 -0.50 6.43
N TYR A 52 14.67 -1.23 6.15
CA TYR A 52 14.70 -2.11 4.99
C TYR A 52 15.51 -3.37 5.28
N GLU A 53 14.81 -4.50 5.36
CA GLU A 53 15.37 -5.83 5.38
C GLU A 53 15.37 -6.40 3.95
N PRO A 54 16.53 -6.64 3.33
CA PRO A 54 16.60 -7.30 2.03
C PRO A 54 16.13 -8.74 2.14
N LEU A 55 15.25 -9.17 1.23
CA LEU A 55 14.80 -10.55 1.12
C LEU A 55 15.40 -11.18 -0.13
N GLN A 56 16.00 -12.37 0.00
CA GLN A 56 16.53 -13.13 -1.12
C GLN A 56 15.56 -14.24 -1.52
N ASN A 57 15.42 -14.47 -2.83
CA ASN A 57 14.63 -15.56 -3.42
C ASN A 57 13.13 -15.55 -3.06
N PHE A 58 12.59 -14.39 -2.69
CA PHE A 58 11.16 -14.23 -2.43
C PHE A 58 10.44 -13.71 -3.69
N SER A 59 9.41 -14.44 -4.11
CA SER A 59 8.56 -14.06 -5.24
C SER A 59 7.10 -14.39 -4.94
N GLY A 60 6.19 -13.49 -5.30
CA GLY A 60 4.77 -13.78 -5.28
C GLY A 60 4.26 -14.29 -6.64
N GLN A 61 3.08 -14.89 -6.63
CA GLN A 61 2.37 -15.29 -7.84
C GLN A 61 1.47 -14.13 -8.29
N ALA A 62 1.60 -13.75 -9.56
CA ALA A 62 0.69 -12.76 -10.15
C ALA A 62 -0.64 -13.43 -10.56
N ALA A 63 -1.66 -12.62 -10.84
CA ALA A 63 -2.94 -13.11 -11.34
C ALA A 63 -2.84 -13.74 -12.74
N GLU A 64 -1.83 -13.35 -13.53
CA GLU A 64 -1.52 -13.96 -14.81
C GLU A 64 -0.82 -15.31 -14.62
N ALA A 65 -1.36 -16.36 -15.26
CA ALA A 65 -0.87 -17.71 -15.12
C ALA A 65 0.61 -17.83 -15.53
N GLY A 66 1.44 -18.32 -14.62
CA GLY A 66 2.88 -18.50 -14.83
C GLY A 66 3.72 -17.24 -14.62
N SER A 67 3.09 -16.10 -14.33
CA SER A 67 3.79 -14.85 -14.05
C SER A 67 4.14 -14.74 -12.55
N LYS A 68 5.36 -14.28 -12.27
CA LYS A 68 5.87 -14.04 -10.92
C LYS A 68 6.32 -12.60 -10.80
N PHE A 69 6.20 -12.05 -9.59
CA PHE A 69 6.77 -10.75 -9.25
C PHE A 69 7.83 -10.89 -8.17
N ARG A 70 8.84 -10.03 -8.21
CA ARG A 70 9.92 -10.00 -7.22
C ARG A 70 9.47 -9.30 -5.96
N ILE A 71 9.83 -9.87 -4.82
CA ILE A 71 9.79 -9.22 -3.51
C ILE A 71 11.24 -9.08 -3.05
N LEU A 72 11.75 -7.85 -3.04
CA LEU A 72 13.17 -7.58 -2.80
C LEU A 72 13.49 -7.22 -1.35
N GLY A 73 12.47 -6.98 -0.54
CA GLY A 73 12.65 -6.60 0.85
C GLY A 73 11.34 -6.36 1.58
N LYS A 74 11.47 -6.08 2.88
CA LYS A 74 10.38 -5.74 3.79
C LYS A 74 10.82 -4.63 4.71
N GLY A 75 9.90 -3.79 5.17
CA GLY A 75 10.21 -2.82 6.22
C GLY A 75 9.11 -1.82 6.48
N GLN A 76 9.43 -0.84 7.34
CA GLN A 76 8.50 0.19 7.78
C GLN A 76 8.42 1.33 6.77
N VAL A 77 7.19 1.77 6.50
CA VAL A 77 6.86 2.88 5.61
C VAL A 77 5.88 3.79 6.33
N TYR A 78 6.09 5.11 6.25
CA TYR A 78 5.15 6.09 6.77
C TYR A 78 4.41 6.78 5.65
N LYS A 79 3.07 6.74 5.69
CA LYS A 79 2.22 7.43 4.70
C LYS A 79 1.30 8.43 5.37
N LYS A 80 1.35 9.67 4.91
CA LYS A 80 0.37 10.70 5.28
C LYS A 80 -0.89 10.47 4.46
N VAL A 81 -2.00 10.25 5.15
CA VAL A 81 -3.33 10.12 4.55
C VAL A 81 -4.25 11.16 5.16
N LEU A 82 -5.27 11.55 4.39
CA LEU A 82 -6.38 12.33 4.91
C LEU A 82 -7.50 11.34 5.25
N LEU A 83 -7.86 11.27 6.53
CA LEU A 83 -8.96 10.45 7.01
C LEU A 83 -9.95 11.37 7.71
N ASP A 84 -11.21 11.40 7.25
CA ASP A 84 -12.26 12.26 7.78
C ASP A 84 -11.85 13.75 7.87
N GLY A 85 -11.13 14.24 6.86
CA GLY A 85 -10.62 15.62 6.82
C GLY A 85 -9.44 15.89 7.76
N LYS A 86 -8.93 14.87 8.47
CA LYS A 86 -7.78 14.98 9.36
C LYS A 86 -6.55 14.30 8.76
N ALA A 87 -5.45 15.05 8.67
CA ALA A 87 -4.17 14.50 8.26
C ALA A 87 -3.65 13.54 9.35
N THR A 88 -3.45 12.27 8.98
CA THR A 88 -2.96 11.20 9.85
C THR A 88 -1.76 10.54 9.20
N VAL A 89 -0.80 10.09 10.01
CA VAL A 89 0.34 9.29 9.54
C VAL A 89 0.05 7.82 9.85
N LEU A 90 0.03 7.00 8.81
CA LEU A 90 0.00 5.54 8.94
C LEU A 90 1.42 5.02 8.99
N GLU A 91 1.68 4.13 9.95
CA GLU A 91 2.89 3.33 10.02
C GLU A 91 2.57 1.92 9.52
N LEU A 92 3.21 1.53 8.42
CA LEU A 92 2.89 0.30 7.70
C LEU A 92 4.13 -0.58 7.58
N THR A 93 3.98 -1.87 7.85
CA THR A 93 4.98 -2.87 7.44
C THR A 93 4.66 -3.35 6.03
N ALA A 94 5.52 -3.07 5.06
CA ALA A 94 5.27 -3.37 3.65
C ALA A 94 6.35 -4.26 3.02
N TYR A 95 6.00 -4.90 1.91
CA TYR A 95 6.94 -5.56 1.01
C TYR A 95 7.33 -4.65 -0.15
N HIS A 96 8.60 -4.68 -0.52
CA HIS A 96 9.11 -3.95 -1.67
C HIS A 96 8.98 -4.80 -2.94
N THR A 97 8.07 -4.39 -3.83
CA THR A 97 7.74 -5.06 -5.09
C THR A 97 7.93 -4.11 -6.26
N PRO A 98 9.15 -3.97 -6.81
CA PRO A 98 9.44 -2.99 -7.86
C PRO A 98 8.74 -3.30 -9.20
N ASP A 99 8.26 -4.53 -9.37
CA ASP A 99 7.59 -4.97 -10.60
C ASP A 99 6.12 -4.54 -10.66
N PHE A 100 5.57 -4.00 -9.57
CA PHE A 100 4.17 -3.57 -9.52
C PHE A 100 3.97 -2.23 -10.23
N ALA A 101 2.82 -2.12 -10.91
CA ALA A 101 2.40 -0.89 -11.56
C ALA A 101 1.89 0.18 -10.56
N ALA A 102 1.59 -0.21 -9.33
CA ALA A 102 1.02 0.64 -8.28
C ALA A 102 1.40 0.13 -6.88
N ASN A 103 1.29 1.01 -5.89
CA ASN A 103 1.37 0.66 -4.48
C ASN A 103 0.02 0.13 -4.01
N LEU A 104 0.03 -0.90 -3.15
CA LEU A 104 -1.18 -1.49 -2.57
C LEU A 104 -1.13 -1.38 -1.05
N ILE A 105 -2.15 -0.77 -0.47
CA ILE A 105 -2.34 -0.71 0.98
C ILE A 105 -3.49 -1.66 1.32
N SER A 106 -3.15 -2.75 2.01
CA SER A 106 -4.15 -3.69 2.53
C SER A 106 -5.01 -3.04 3.61
N VAL A 107 -6.33 -3.02 3.43
CA VAL A 107 -7.27 -2.52 4.47
C VAL A 107 -7.28 -3.43 5.68
N SER A 108 -7.13 -4.74 5.49
CA SER A 108 -7.17 -5.73 6.57
C SER A 108 -5.96 -5.66 7.51
N ARG A 109 -4.99 -4.79 7.21
CA ARG A 109 -3.75 -4.57 7.95
C ARG A 109 -3.59 -3.14 8.48
N LEU A 110 -4.60 -2.28 8.31
CA LEU A 110 -4.66 -0.93 8.88
C LEU A 110 -5.16 -0.91 10.34
#